data_AF-A0A0R3QCL7-F1
#
_entry.id   AF-A0A0R3QCL7-F1
#
_cell.length_a   1.000
_cell.length_b   1.000
_cell.length_c   1.000
_cell.angle_alpha   90.00
_cell.angle_beta   90.00
_cell.angle_gamma   90.00
#
_symmetry.space_group_name_H-M   'P 1'
#
loop_
_entity.id
_entity.type
_entity.pdbx_description
1 polymer ?
#
loop_
_entity_poly.entity_id
_entity_poly.type
_entity_poly.pdbx_seq_one_letter_code
_entity_poly.pdbx_strand_id
1 'polypeptide(L)'
;MIPATSSEVQLVEVKENLLFLHLATSNVVSLGLILAQNIVNCLVLLQEKHVVTDSLDSQLDTIEAFLISLNTKMAVIDSVPNNEDSRKEYVKNARHTFNSVLDAMLQLTENLLDAQLLGLVLALKKSNDCQLYFHIQLRSDLVLSQAITIVTTGLLALLEQELTELPDWSIISPLVTVFSFLSCYGDERGMMEDAGECWASLQDRVLFKFLHSTSSVASVCVPTVSGDRSKLIVQVPLPHSIYQGLSESLRSGSTFSVNAVFWNLGINHEATFSQSIAGDSSLEQSINLAAAK
;
A
#
# COMPACT_ATOMS: atom_id res chain seq x y z
N MET A 1 42.05 -18.09 18.61
CA MET A 1 40.74 -17.62 18.11
C MET A 1 40.83 -16.11 17.99
N ILE A 2 40.93 -15.59 16.77
CA ILE A 2 40.92 -14.15 16.51
C ILE A 2 39.47 -13.70 16.67
N PRO A 3 39.16 -12.68 17.48
CA PRO A 3 37.80 -12.19 17.61
C PRO A 3 37.36 -11.56 16.28
N ALA A 4 36.15 -11.88 15.84
CA ALA A 4 35.56 -11.29 14.64
C ALA A 4 35.59 -9.77 14.74
N THR A 5 35.98 -9.11 13.65
CA THR A 5 36.03 -7.65 13.57
C THR A 5 34.62 -7.06 13.72
N SER A 6 34.49 -5.83 14.24
CA SER A 6 33.20 -5.13 14.45
C SER A 6 32.30 -5.13 13.19
N SER A 7 32.92 -5.11 12.01
CA SER A 7 32.26 -5.25 10.70
C SER A 7 31.67 -6.63 10.42
N GLU A 8 32.32 -7.72 10.84
CA GLU A 8 31.83 -9.09 10.67
C GLU A 8 30.63 -9.37 11.57
N VAL A 9 30.63 -8.84 12.79
CA VAL A 9 29.48 -8.93 13.72
C VAL A 9 28.27 -8.20 13.14
N GLN A 10 28.47 -7.02 12.52
CA GLN A 10 27.40 -6.26 11.86
C GLN A 10 26.82 -6.98 10.63
N LEU A 11 27.65 -7.68 9.84
CA LEU A 11 27.16 -8.46 8.70
C LEU A 11 26.31 -9.68 9.13
N VAL A 12 26.69 -10.34 10.24
CA VAL A 12 25.93 -11.49 10.78
C VAL A 12 24.55 -11.05 11.23
N GLU A 13 24.44 -9.93 11.95
CA GLU A 13 23.17 -9.39 12.44
C GLU A 13 22.23 -8.96 11.30
N VAL A 14 22.77 -8.30 10.27
CA VAL A 14 22.01 -7.95 9.06
C VAL A 14 21.52 -9.21 8.32
N LYS A 15 22.36 -10.25 8.23
CA LYS A 15 22.00 -11.51 7.59
C LYS A 15 20.88 -12.24 8.32
N GLU A 16 20.90 -12.26 9.66
CA GLU A 16 19.83 -12.86 10.47
C GLU A 16 18.51 -12.10 10.33
N ASN A 17 18.54 -10.76 10.33
CA ASN A 17 17.35 -9.94 10.12
C ASN A 17 16.76 -10.12 8.71
N LEU A 18 17.61 -10.27 7.68
CA LEU A 18 17.16 -10.60 6.31
C LEU A 18 16.53 -12.01 6.22
N LEU A 19 17.08 -12.99 6.93
CA LEU A 19 16.51 -14.33 6.99
C LEU A 19 15.13 -14.33 7.69
N PHE A 20 14.98 -13.53 8.74
CA PHE A 20 13.69 -13.34 9.42
C PHE A 20 12.66 -12.68 8.50
N LEU A 21 13.05 -11.66 7.73
CA LEU A 21 12.20 -11.05 6.69
C LEU A 21 11.72 -12.08 5.66
N HIS A 22 12.62 -12.94 5.21
CA HIS A 22 12.33 -13.97 4.22
C HIS A 22 11.31 -15.00 4.73
N LEU A 23 11.38 -15.36 6.02
CA LEU A 23 10.48 -16.34 6.64
C LEU A 23 9.11 -15.74 6.99
N ALA A 24 9.03 -14.44 7.28
CA ALA A 24 7.80 -13.77 7.70
C ALA A 24 6.83 -13.44 6.54
N THR A 25 7.23 -13.61 5.28
CA THR A 25 6.46 -13.14 4.12
C THR A 25 6.34 -14.21 3.03
N SER A 26 5.15 -14.82 2.89
CA SER A 26 4.91 -15.92 1.94
C SER A 26 4.95 -15.53 0.45
N ASN A 27 5.10 -14.24 0.10
CA ASN A 27 5.10 -13.79 -1.30
C ASN A 27 6.32 -12.93 -1.70
N VAL A 28 7.41 -13.04 -0.94
CA VAL A 28 8.60 -12.20 -1.09
C VAL A 28 9.88 -13.04 -1.24
N VAL A 29 9.80 -14.21 -1.89
CA VAL A 29 11.02 -14.87 -2.37
C VAL A 29 11.76 -13.92 -3.33
N SER A 30 11.02 -13.18 -4.16
CA SER A 30 11.57 -12.23 -5.14
C SER A 30 12.09 -10.94 -4.51
N LEU A 31 11.29 -10.23 -3.69
CA LEU A 31 11.74 -8.97 -3.07
C LEU A 31 12.89 -9.23 -2.07
N GLY A 32 12.84 -10.32 -1.29
CA GLY A 32 13.87 -10.68 -0.32
C GLY A 32 15.20 -11.04 -0.99
N LEU A 33 15.17 -11.79 -2.12
CA LEU A 33 16.36 -12.00 -2.93
C LEU A 33 16.85 -10.71 -3.59
N ILE A 34 15.96 -9.88 -4.14
CA ILE A 34 16.33 -8.63 -4.82
C ILE A 34 16.95 -7.64 -3.83
N LEU A 35 16.35 -7.49 -2.65
CA LEU A 35 16.89 -6.70 -1.54
C LEU A 35 18.23 -7.28 -1.09
N ALA A 36 18.35 -8.58 -0.83
CA ALA A 36 19.62 -9.18 -0.43
C ALA A 36 20.71 -9.02 -1.50
N GLN A 37 20.39 -9.22 -2.78
CA GLN A 37 21.33 -9.07 -3.89
C GLN A 37 21.76 -7.61 -4.08
N ASN A 38 20.83 -6.66 -3.99
CA ASN A 38 21.13 -5.23 -4.09
C ASN A 38 21.89 -4.73 -2.86
N ILE A 39 21.58 -5.21 -1.66
CA ILE A 39 22.32 -4.88 -0.43
C ILE A 39 23.76 -5.40 -0.51
N VAL A 40 23.98 -6.62 -1.02
CA VAL A 40 25.32 -7.16 -1.25
C VAL A 40 26.07 -6.33 -2.30
N ASN A 41 25.43 -5.98 -3.41
CA ASN A 41 26.03 -5.13 -4.45
C ASN A 41 26.37 -3.72 -3.90
N CYS A 42 25.48 -3.10 -3.11
CA CYS A 42 25.74 -1.81 -2.47
C CYS A 42 26.85 -1.89 -1.43
N LEU A 43 26.92 -2.96 -0.63
CA LEU A 43 28.00 -3.16 0.35
C LEU A 43 29.37 -3.35 -0.34
N VAL A 44 29.40 -4.05 -1.48
CA VAL A 44 30.60 -4.18 -2.32
C VAL A 44 30.99 -2.83 -2.94
N LEU A 45 30.02 -2.06 -3.44
CA LEU A 45 30.26 -0.72 -4.00
C LEU A 45 30.75 0.28 -2.93
N LEU A 46 30.23 0.22 -1.71
CA LEU A 46 30.67 1.03 -0.57
C LEU A 46 32.09 0.70 -0.11
N GLN A 47 32.56 -0.54 -0.32
CA GLN A 47 33.97 -0.91 -0.08
C GLN A 47 34.91 -0.41 -1.18
N GLU A 48 34.45 -0.29 -2.43
CA GLU A 48 35.29 0.07 -3.57
C GLU A 48 35.29 1.56 -3.92
N LYS A 49 34.35 2.35 -3.40
CA LYS A 49 34.18 3.76 -3.79
C LYS A 49 34.12 4.70 -2.58
N HIS A 50 35.19 5.47 -2.42
CA HIS A 50 35.15 6.80 -1.79
C HIS A 50 34.39 7.78 -2.72
N VAL A 51 33.12 7.49 -3.04
CA VAL A 51 32.29 8.39 -3.82
C VAL A 51 31.52 9.26 -2.83
N VAL A 52 31.96 10.52 -2.73
CA VAL A 52 31.13 11.58 -2.17
C VAL A 52 30.00 11.78 -3.18
N THR A 53 28.81 11.29 -2.87
CA THR A 53 27.60 11.63 -3.63
C THR A 53 27.27 13.09 -3.34
N ASP A 54 26.96 13.87 -4.39
CA ASP A 54 26.47 15.25 -4.22
C ASP A 54 25.24 15.25 -3.32
N SER A 55 25.10 16.28 -2.47
CA SER A 55 23.93 16.39 -1.59
C SER A 55 22.64 16.48 -2.40
N LEU A 56 21.50 16.11 -1.78
CA LEU A 56 20.18 16.27 -2.41
C LEU A 56 19.98 17.72 -2.88
N ASP A 57 20.36 18.69 -2.06
CA ASP A 57 20.30 20.11 -2.41
C ASP A 57 21.13 20.43 -3.66
N SER A 58 22.36 19.92 -3.76
CA SER A 58 23.22 20.12 -4.94
C SER A 58 22.66 19.46 -6.20
N GLN A 59 21.97 18.31 -6.06
CA GLN A 59 21.32 17.64 -7.18
C GLN A 59 20.08 18.41 -7.65
N LEU A 60 19.29 18.95 -6.72
CA LEU A 60 18.14 19.80 -7.01
C LEU A 60 18.57 21.11 -7.67
N ASP A 61 19.62 21.77 -7.17
CA ASP A 61 20.20 22.99 -7.76
C ASP A 61 20.66 22.75 -9.21
N THR A 62 21.24 21.57 -9.48
CA THR A 62 21.68 21.18 -10.82
C THR A 62 20.50 20.99 -11.78
N ILE A 63 19.43 20.34 -11.32
CA ILE A 63 18.19 20.17 -12.11
C ILE A 63 17.55 21.54 -12.38
N GLU A 64 17.49 22.41 -11.37
CA GLU A 64 16.96 23.77 -11.52
C GLU A 64 17.75 24.58 -12.55
N ALA A 65 19.09 24.55 -12.49
CA ALA A 65 19.94 25.21 -13.47
C ALA A 65 19.70 24.70 -14.90
N PHE A 66 19.53 23.39 -15.09
CA PHE A 66 19.20 22.82 -16.39
C PHE A 66 17.79 23.21 -16.87
N LEU A 67 16.80 23.28 -15.98
CA LEU A 67 15.45 23.74 -16.30
C LEU A 67 15.43 25.21 -16.72
N ILE A 68 16.16 26.09 -16.03
CA ILE A 68 16.31 27.51 -16.39
C ILE A 68 16.96 27.64 -17.78
N SER A 69 18.03 26.89 -18.02
CA SER A 69 18.74 26.85 -19.31
C SER A 69 17.82 26.35 -20.44
N LEU A 70 17.05 25.29 -20.20
CA LEU A 70 16.09 24.75 -21.14
C LEU A 70 14.99 25.76 -21.47
N ASN A 71 14.42 26.41 -20.46
CA ASN A 71 13.36 27.39 -20.62
C ASN A 71 13.84 28.59 -21.46
N THR A 72 15.06 29.06 -21.17
CA THR A 72 15.71 30.13 -21.95
C THR A 72 15.91 29.71 -23.42
N LYS A 73 16.39 28.48 -23.66
CA LYS A 73 16.59 27.96 -25.03
C LYS A 73 15.27 27.75 -25.78
N MET A 74 14.20 27.32 -25.10
CA MET A 74 12.87 27.21 -25.70
C MET A 74 12.30 28.59 -26.07
N ALA A 75 12.42 29.58 -25.19
CA ALA A 75 11.98 30.95 -25.46
C ALA A 75 12.71 31.59 -26.67
N VAL A 76 13.99 31.24 -26.89
CA VAL A 76 14.74 31.65 -28.09
C VAL A 76 14.19 31.00 -29.35
N ILE A 77 13.75 29.74 -29.30
CA ILE A 77 13.14 29.06 -30.46
C ILE A 77 11.86 29.76 -30.91
N ASP A 78 11.09 30.32 -29.98
CA ASP A 78 9.83 31.02 -30.26
C ASP A 78 10.00 32.45 -30.76
N SER A 79 11.18 33.06 -30.55
CA SER A 79 11.45 34.47 -30.88
C SER A 79 12.31 34.69 -32.15
N VAL A 80 12.87 33.64 -32.75
CA VAL A 80 13.77 33.74 -33.91
C VAL A 80 12.99 33.81 -35.25
N PRO A 81 13.30 34.77 -36.15
CA PRO A 81 12.68 34.87 -37.48
C PRO A 81 13.12 33.74 -38.43
N ASN A 82 12.25 33.38 -39.40
CA ASN A 82 12.29 32.27 -40.38
C ASN A 82 13.65 31.97 -41.09
N ASN A 83 14.69 31.58 -40.35
CA ASN A 83 15.85 30.89 -40.88
C ASN A 83 15.78 29.42 -40.42
N GLU A 84 15.42 28.54 -41.35
CA GLU A 84 15.24 27.10 -41.12
C GLU A 84 16.48 26.43 -40.52
N ASP A 85 17.69 26.83 -40.93
CA ASP A 85 18.94 26.21 -40.47
C ASP A 85 19.29 26.61 -39.03
N SER A 86 19.14 27.90 -38.70
CA SER A 86 19.33 28.40 -37.33
C SER A 86 18.29 27.80 -36.38
N ARG A 87 17.02 27.71 -36.81
CA ARG A 87 15.95 27.09 -36.01
C ARG A 87 16.23 25.62 -35.72
N LYS A 88 16.73 24.85 -36.69
CA LYS A 88 17.15 23.46 -36.48
C LYS A 88 18.28 23.34 -35.45
N GLU A 89 19.24 24.25 -35.47
CA GLU A 89 20.34 24.28 -34.51
C GLU A 89 19.86 24.60 -33.09
N TYR A 90 18.97 25.60 -32.92
CA TYR A 90 18.36 25.90 -31.62
C TYR A 90 17.52 24.74 -31.08
N VAL A 91 16.72 24.09 -31.93
CA VAL A 91 15.93 22.90 -31.56
C VAL A 91 16.84 21.74 -31.14
N LYS A 92 17.96 21.52 -31.83
CA LYS A 92 18.96 20.50 -31.45
C LYS A 92 19.58 20.81 -30.08
N ASN A 93 19.92 22.08 -29.84
CA ASN A 93 20.49 22.53 -28.57
C ASN A 93 19.49 22.41 -27.40
N ALA A 94 18.21 22.76 -27.62
CA ALA A 94 17.15 22.58 -26.64
C ALA A 94 16.91 21.09 -26.33
N ARG A 95 16.89 20.23 -27.36
CA ARG A 95 16.79 18.78 -27.19
C ARG A 95 17.94 18.21 -26.36
N HIS A 96 19.17 18.68 -26.60
CA HIS A 96 20.31 18.24 -25.82
C HIS A 96 20.15 18.62 -24.33
N THR A 97 19.73 19.85 -24.04
CA THR A 97 19.47 20.28 -22.65
C THR A 97 18.29 19.54 -22.02
N PHE A 98 17.24 19.24 -22.77
CA PHE A 98 16.14 18.41 -22.29
C PHE A 98 16.60 17.00 -21.90
N ASN A 99 17.43 16.37 -22.72
CA ASN A 99 18.03 15.08 -22.38
C ASN A 99 18.89 15.18 -21.11
N SER A 100 19.68 16.25 -20.95
CA SER A 100 20.46 16.47 -19.72
C SER A 100 19.59 16.64 -18.47
N VAL A 101 18.41 17.28 -18.57
CA VAL A 101 17.43 17.33 -17.47
C VAL A 101 16.93 15.93 -17.13
N LEU A 102 16.58 15.12 -18.13
CA LEU A 102 16.12 13.75 -17.91
C LEU A 102 17.20 12.88 -17.26
N ASP A 103 18.44 12.98 -17.72
CA ASP A 103 19.58 12.25 -17.14
C ASP A 103 19.77 12.63 -15.67
N ALA A 104 19.66 13.93 -15.32
CA ALA A 104 19.76 14.40 -13.95
C ALA A 104 18.59 13.91 -13.06
N MET A 105 17.36 13.88 -13.60
CA MET A 105 16.20 13.33 -12.89
C MET A 105 16.31 11.81 -12.67
N LEU A 106 16.87 11.10 -13.65
CA LEU A 106 17.10 9.67 -13.56
C LEU A 106 18.16 9.36 -12.48
N GLN A 107 19.27 10.10 -12.48
CA GLN A 107 20.30 10.01 -11.45
C GLN A 107 19.74 10.31 -10.04
N LEU A 108 18.90 11.34 -9.90
CA LEU A 108 18.24 11.65 -8.63
C LEU A 108 17.35 10.50 -8.15
N THR A 109 16.63 9.86 -9.07
CA THR A 109 15.76 8.72 -8.77
C THR A 109 16.56 7.51 -8.30
N GLU A 110 17.67 7.19 -8.97
CA GLU A 110 18.61 6.15 -8.55
C GLU A 110 19.19 6.43 -7.17
N ASN A 111 19.66 7.66 -6.93
CA ASN A 111 20.20 8.07 -5.64
C ASN A 111 19.16 8.02 -4.51
N LEU A 112 17.90 8.36 -4.80
CA LEU A 112 16.81 8.29 -3.83
C LEU A 112 16.44 6.83 -3.51
N LEU A 113 16.48 5.95 -4.51
CA LEU A 113 16.29 4.51 -4.32
C LEU A 113 17.41 3.92 -3.46
N ASP A 114 18.68 4.28 -3.74
CA ASP A 114 19.84 3.87 -2.94
C ASP A 114 19.75 4.39 -1.49
N ALA A 115 19.32 5.64 -1.30
CA ALA A 115 19.11 6.21 0.03
C ALA A 115 17.97 5.51 0.79
N GLN A 116 16.87 5.17 0.11
CA GLN A 116 15.78 4.37 0.70
C GLN A 116 16.26 2.96 1.07
N LEU A 117 17.04 2.32 0.19
CA LEU A 117 17.63 1.02 0.44
C LEU A 117 18.60 1.06 1.64
N LEU A 118 19.46 2.08 1.71
CA LEU A 118 20.34 2.30 2.85
C LEU A 118 19.55 2.57 4.13
N GLY A 119 18.47 3.37 4.05
CA GLY A 119 17.55 3.60 5.16
C GLY A 119 16.90 2.31 5.66
N LEU A 120 16.48 1.43 4.75
CA LEU A 120 15.98 0.09 5.06
C LEU A 120 17.07 -0.77 5.73
N VAL A 121 18.31 -0.78 5.22
CA VAL A 121 19.44 -1.50 5.83
C VAL A 121 19.76 -0.98 7.23
N LEU A 122 19.75 0.34 7.42
CA LEU A 122 20.00 0.97 8.72
C LEU A 122 18.84 0.73 9.69
N ALA A 123 17.59 0.67 9.20
CA ALA A 123 16.44 0.26 9.99
C ALA A 123 16.55 -1.23 10.39
N LEU A 124 17.01 -2.09 9.49
CA LEU A 124 17.31 -3.50 9.79
C LEU A 124 18.44 -3.66 10.82
N LYS A 125 19.33 -2.68 10.99
CA LYS A 125 20.32 -2.66 12.07
C LYS A 125 19.67 -2.43 13.45
N LYS A 126 18.48 -1.84 13.50
CA LYS A 126 17.65 -1.73 14.71
C LYS A 126 16.57 -2.80 14.68
N SER A 127 16.95 -4.04 14.98
CA SER A 127 16.08 -5.23 14.86
C SER A 127 14.65 -5.03 15.43
N ASN A 128 14.52 -4.32 16.55
CA ASN A 128 13.22 -4.05 17.20
C ASN A 128 12.27 -3.17 16.36
N ASP A 129 12.77 -2.13 15.68
CA ASP A 129 11.93 -1.21 14.90
C ASP A 129 11.39 -1.90 13.64
N CYS A 130 12.23 -2.72 13.00
CA CYS A 130 11.82 -3.56 11.87
C CYS A 130 10.79 -4.61 12.28
N GLN A 131 11.01 -5.33 13.38
CA GLN A 131 10.04 -6.30 13.89
C GLN A 131 8.69 -5.65 14.16
N LEU A 132 8.67 -4.49 14.83
CA LEU A 132 7.45 -3.75 15.12
C LEU A 132 6.71 -3.35 13.83
N TYR A 133 7.43 -2.83 12.84
CA TYR A 133 6.86 -2.49 11.54
C TYR A 133 6.16 -3.71 10.90
N PHE A 134 6.82 -4.86 10.83
CA PHE A 134 6.21 -6.07 10.25
C PHE A 134 5.03 -6.58 11.07
N HIS A 135 5.08 -6.51 12.40
CA HIS A 135 3.96 -6.89 13.24
C HIS A 135 2.73 -6.02 12.99
N ILE A 136 2.90 -4.71 12.80
CA ILE A 136 1.81 -3.80 12.44
C ILE A 136 1.25 -4.15 11.06
N GLN A 137 2.12 -4.40 10.07
CA GLN A 137 1.66 -4.78 8.72
C GLN A 137 0.86 -6.09 8.75
N LEU A 138 1.36 -7.09 9.48
CA LEU A 138 0.70 -8.40 9.61
C LEU A 138 -0.66 -8.28 10.29
N ARG A 139 -0.77 -7.48 11.36
CA ARG A 139 -2.05 -7.22 12.03
C ARG A 139 -3.03 -6.53 11.08
N SER A 140 -2.60 -5.47 10.40
CA SER A 140 -3.42 -4.76 9.41
C SER A 140 -3.93 -5.69 8.29
N ASP A 141 -3.06 -6.55 7.77
CA ASP A 141 -3.42 -7.48 6.68
C ASP A 141 -4.36 -8.59 7.17
N LEU A 142 -4.19 -9.05 8.42
CA LEU A 142 -5.07 -10.05 9.03
C LEU A 142 -6.48 -9.49 9.29
N VAL A 143 -6.57 -8.28 9.85
CA VAL A 143 -7.87 -7.63 10.07
C VAL A 143 -8.54 -7.29 8.73
N LEU A 144 -7.78 -6.89 7.71
CA LEU A 144 -8.32 -6.68 6.36
C LEU A 144 -8.87 -7.98 5.75
N SER A 145 -8.16 -9.10 5.92
CA SER A 145 -8.65 -10.42 5.47
C SER A 145 -9.95 -10.81 6.18
N GLN A 146 -10.05 -10.56 7.48
CA GLN A 146 -11.29 -10.76 8.24
C GLN A 146 -12.43 -9.88 7.71
N ALA A 147 -12.18 -8.58 7.50
CA ALA A 147 -13.17 -7.65 6.97
C ALA A 147 -13.66 -8.06 5.57
N ILE A 148 -12.75 -8.42 4.66
CA ILE A 148 -13.09 -8.94 3.32
C ILE A 148 -13.96 -10.19 3.43
N THR A 149 -13.62 -11.10 4.33
CA THR A 149 -14.38 -12.34 4.55
C THR A 149 -15.79 -12.04 5.07
N ILE A 150 -15.92 -11.14 6.04
CA ILE A 150 -17.21 -10.71 6.61
C ILE A 150 -18.08 -10.08 5.53
N VAL A 151 -17.53 -9.12 4.76
CA VAL A 151 -18.26 -8.43 3.70
C VAL A 151 -18.67 -9.39 2.59
N THR A 152 -17.76 -10.24 2.12
CA THR A 152 -18.06 -11.25 1.10
C THR A 152 -19.19 -12.16 1.54
N THR A 153 -19.14 -12.63 2.79
CA THR A 153 -20.18 -13.50 3.37
C THR A 153 -21.51 -12.76 3.49
N GLY A 154 -21.50 -11.50 3.94
CA GLY A 154 -22.70 -10.67 4.02
C GLY A 154 -23.34 -10.40 2.66
N LEU A 155 -22.54 -10.13 1.63
CA LEU A 155 -23.01 -9.96 0.25
C LEU A 155 -23.63 -11.26 -0.28
N LEU A 156 -22.98 -12.40 -0.08
CA LEU A 156 -23.53 -13.70 -0.49
C LEU A 156 -24.86 -14.00 0.21
N ALA A 157 -24.93 -13.80 1.53
CA ALA A 157 -26.16 -13.99 2.29
C ALA A 157 -27.30 -13.05 1.84
N LEU A 158 -26.96 -11.80 1.48
CA LEU A 158 -27.92 -10.84 0.93
C LEU A 158 -28.46 -11.27 -0.44
N LEU A 159 -27.59 -11.81 -1.29
CA LEU A 159 -27.97 -12.31 -2.62
C LEU A 159 -28.81 -13.59 -2.55
N GLU A 160 -28.59 -14.44 -1.55
CA GLU A 160 -29.40 -15.65 -1.31
C GLU A 160 -30.83 -15.35 -0.87
N GLN A 161 -31.11 -14.16 -0.35
CA GLN A 161 -32.46 -13.75 0.06
C GLN A 161 -33.39 -13.43 -1.12
N GLU A 162 -32.92 -13.53 -2.36
CA GLU A 162 -33.68 -13.29 -3.60
C GLU A 162 -34.46 -11.96 -3.58
N LEU A 163 -33.78 -10.87 -3.16
CA LEU A 163 -34.36 -9.54 -3.19
C LEU A 163 -34.87 -9.21 -4.60
N THR A 164 -36.13 -8.75 -4.68
CA THR A 164 -36.83 -8.50 -5.95
C THR A 164 -36.09 -7.52 -6.86
N GLU A 165 -35.39 -6.53 -6.30
CA GLU A 165 -34.58 -5.57 -7.04
C GLU A 165 -33.31 -5.20 -6.25
N LEU A 166 -32.15 -5.70 -6.70
CA LEU A 166 -30.85 -5.26 -6.21
C LEU A 166 -30.44 -3.98 -6.95
N PRO A 167 -30.02 -2.91 -6.24
CA PRO A 167 -29.50 -1.72 -6.90
C PRO A 167 -28.22 -2.07 -7.67
N ASP A 168 -27.93 -1.29 -8.72
CA ASP A 168 -26.69 -1.48 -9.47
C ASP A 168 -25.49 -1.00 -8.64
N TRP A 169 -24.82 -1.95 -7.98
CA TRP A 169 -23.67 -1.67 -7.11
C TRP A 169 -22.47 -1.07 -7.83
N SER A 170 -22.42 -1.14 -9.16
CA SER A 170 -21.42 -0.40 -9.94
C SER A 170 -21.62 1.12 -9.90
N ILE A 171 -22.85 1.58 -9.61
CA ILE A 171 -23.23 2.99 -9.53
C ILE A 171 -23.41 3.40 -8.06
N ILE A 172 -24.10 2.58 -7.27
CA ILE A 172 -24.40 2.85 -5.86
C ILE A 172 -23.77 1.75 -5.00
N SER A 173 -22.59 2.03 -4.46
CA SER A 173 -21.89 1.10 -3.58
C SER A 173 -22.77 0.68 -2.38
N PRO A 174 -22.84 -0.62 -2.06
CA PRO A 174 -23.58 -1.09 -0.90
C PRO A 174 -22.96 -0.56 0.40
N LEU A 175 -23.83 -0.34 1.38
CA LEU A 175 -23.43 0.09 2.72
C LEU A 175 -23.35 -1.13 3.65
N VAL A 176 -22.20 -1.30 4.30
CA VAL A 176 -21.99 -2.27 5.37
C VAL A 176 -21.83 -1.52 6.68
N THR A 177 -22.69 -1.82 7.65
CA THR A 177 -22.61 -1.27 8.99
C THR A 177 -22.12 -2.34 9.94
N VAL A 178 -21.02 -2.06 10.64
CA VAL A 178 -20.38 -2.98 11.57
C VAL A 178 -20.53 -2.41 12.98
N PHE A 179 -21.01 -3.25 13.90
CA PHE A 179 -21.11 -2.92 15.31
C PHE A 179 -20.14 -3.78 16.10
N SER A 180 -19.14 -3.14 16.67
CA SER A 180 -18.16 -3.72 17.57
C SER A 180 -18.55 -3.48 19.03
N PHE A 181 -18.08 -4.37 19.88
CA PHE A 181 -18.35 -4.38 21.31
C PHE A 181 -17.05 -4.42 22.14
N LEU A 182 -15.93 -4.05 21.54
CA LEU A 182 -14.62 -4.02 22.19
C LEU A 182 -14.61 -3.01 23.33
N SER A 183 -13.97 -3.33 24.46
CA SER A 183 -13.74 -2.37 25.53
C SER A 183 -12.58 -1.42 25.20
N CYS A 184 -12.52 -0.29 25.91
CA CYS A 184 -11.45 0.69 25.78
C CYS A 184 -10.15 0.32 26.52
N TYR A 185 -9.98 -0.95 26.94
CA TYR A 185 -8.89 -1.35 27.84
C TYR A 185 -8.05 -2.51 27.29
N GLY A 186 -6.79 -2.53 27.68
CA GLY A 186 -5.86 -3.62 27.36
C GLY A 186 -5.75 -3.91 25.87
N ASP A 187 -5.75 -5.18 25.51
CA ASP A 187 -5.59 -5.64 24.14
C ASP A 187 -6.79 -5.29 23.24
N GLU A 188 -7.99 -5.18 23.80
CA GLU A 188 -9.21 -4.83 23.05
C GLU A 188 -9.16 -3.41 22.48
N ARG A 189 -8.46 -2.49 23.17
CA ARG A 189 -8.19 -1.16 22.62
C ARG A 189 -7.37 -1.26 21.33
N GLY A 190 -6.31 -2.07 21.33
CA GLY A 190 -5.48 -2.27 20.14
C GLY A 190 -6.23 -2.97 19.00
N MET A 191 -7.16 -3.88 19.32
CA MET A 191 -8.06 -4.47 18.33
C MET A 191 -9.01 -3.43 17.73
N MET A 192 -9.48 -2.48 18.52
CA MET A 192 -10.34 -1.39 18.07
C MET A 192 -9.58 -0.40 17.16
N GLU A 193 -8.31 -0.13 17.45
CA GLU A 193 -7.42 0.65 16.56
C GLU A 193 -7.26 -0.03 15.21
N ASP A 194 -6.90 -1.32 15.20
CA ASP A 194 -6.75 -2.09 13.95
C ASP A 194 -8.05 -2.15 13.14
N ALA A 195 -9.20 -2.36 13.82
CA ALA A 195 -10.51 -2.42 13.18
C ALA A 195 -10.90 -1.06 12.58
N GLY A 196 -10.71 0.04 13.34
CA GLY A 196 -11.03 1.39 12.87
C GLY A 196 -10.30 1.74 11.58
N GLU A 197 -8.97 1.53 11.54
CA GLU A 197 -8.15 1.76 10.34
C GLU A 197 -8.52 0.82 9.18
N CYS A 198 -8.82 -0.45 9.48
CA CYS A 198 -9.23 -1.42 8.47
C CYS A 198 -10.55 -1.01 7.79
N TRP A 199 -11.59 -0.72 8.57
CA TRP A 199 -12.91 -0.38 8.02
C TRP A 199 -12.90 0.96 7.30
N ALA A 200 -12.13 1.94 7.79
CA ALA A 200 -11.96 3.23 7.11
C ALA A 200 -11.27 3.09 5.74
N SER A 201 -10.30 2.19 5.61
CA SER A 201 -9.54 2.00 4.36
C SER A 201 -10.17 0.99 3.38
N LEU A 202 -11.22 0.27 3.78
CA LEU A 202 -11.80 -0.81 3.00
C LEU A 202 -12.30 -0.34 1.62
N GLN A 203 -13.03 0.78 1.59
CA GLN A 203 -13.62 1.33 0.37
C GLN A 203 -12.56 1.65 -0.70
N ASP A 204 -11.43 2.21 -0.26
CA ASP A 204 -10.35 2.62 -1.16
C ASP A 204 -9.46 1.45 -1.56
N ARG A 205 -9.27 0.46 -0.69
CA ARG A 205 -8.35 -0.66 -0.90
C ARG A 205 -8.98 -1.88 -1.56
N VAL A 206 -10.29 -2.09 -1.44
CA VAL A 206 -10.94 -3.34 -1.86
C VAL A 206 -12.03 -3.09 -2.90
N LEU A 207 -11.95 -3.84 -4.00
CA LEU A 207 -12.99 -3.91 -5.02
C LEU A 207 -13.54 -5.33 -5.08
N PHE A 208 -14.84 -5.44 -5.32
CA PHE A 208 -15.55 -6.70 -5.50
C PHE A 208 -15.97 -6.86 -6.95
N LYS A 209 -15.97 -8.10 -7.44
CA LYS A 209 -16.43 -8.46 -8.78
C LYS A 209 -17.17 -9.78 -8.72
N PHE A 210 -18.38 -9.82 -9.27
CA PHE A 210 -19.10 -11.08 -9.42
C PHE A 210 -18.65 -11.84 -10.66
N LEU A 211 -18.55 -13.16 -10.53
CA LEU A 211 -18.26 -14.07 -11.62
C LEU A 211 -19.39 -15.08 -11.76
N HIS A 212 -19.74 -15.41 -13.00
CA HIS A 212 -20.69 -16.48 -13.27
C HIS A 212 -20.02 -17.84 -13.06
N SER A 213 -20.54 -18.65 -12.13
CA SER A 213 -20.06 -20.02 -11.95
C SER A 213 -20.57 -20.91 -13.09
N THR A 214 -19.66 -21.40 -13.94
CA THR A 214 -19.99 -22.18 -15.15
C THR A 214 -20.07 -23.69 -14.91
N SER A 215 -19.81 -24.18 -13.70
CA SER A 215 -19.73 -25.62 -13.40
C SER A 215 -20.95 -26.13 -12.65
N SER A 216 -21.57 -27.20 -13.15
CA SER A 216 -22.63 -27.97 -12.48
C SER A 216 -22.13 -28.84 -11.31
N VAL A 217 -20.81 -28.89 -11.10
CA VAL A 217 -20.15 -29.59 -9.98
C VAL A 217 -19.73 -28.56 -8.94
N ALA A 218 -20.67 -27.72 -8.51
CA ALA A 218 -20.43 -26.68 -7.53
C ALA A 218 -20.36 -27.31 -6.13
N SER A 219 -19.18 -27.78 -5.71
CA SER A 219 -18.94 -28.07 -4.30
C SER A 219 -18.14 -26.98 -3.60
N VAL A 220 -17.53 -26.01 -4.31
CA VAL A 220 -16.93 -24.85 -3.64
C VAL A 220 -16.92 -23.60 -4.55
N CYS A 221 -17.86 -22.68 -4.32
CA CYS A 221 -17.79 -21.30 -4.80
C CYS A 221 -16.80 -20.53 -3.92
N VAL A 222 -15.49 -20.72 -4.14
CA VAL A 222 -14.46 -20.04 -3.33
C VAL A 222 -14.19 -18.65 -3.89
N PRO A 223 -14.37 -17.58 -3.10
CA PRO A 223 -13.91 -16.25 -3.50
C PRO A 223 -12.40 -16.23 -3.71
N THR A 224 -11.93 -15.60 -4.77
CA THR A 224 -10.49 -15.44 -5.04
C THR A 224 -10.07 -13.99 -4.85
N VAL A 225 -8.91 -13.79 -4.24
CA VAL A 225 -8.34 -12.46 -4.01
C VAL A 225 -7.12 -12.28 -4.91
N SER A 226 -7.04 -11.15 -5.58
CA SER A 226 -5.93 -10.77 -6.48
C SER A 226 -5.56 -9.30 -6.27
N GLY A 227 -4.43 -8.88 -6.86
CA GLY A 227 -3.92 -7.52 -6.72
C GLY A 227 -2.78 -7.43 -5.71
N ASP A 228 -2.57 -6.24 -5.17
CA ASP A 228 -1.52 -5.96 -4.20
C ASP A 228 -2.10 -5.28 -2.95
N ARG A 229 -1.22 -4.97 -1.99
CA ARG A 229 -1.63 -4.41 -0.70
C ARG A 229 -2.33 -3.05 -0.81
N SER A 230 -2.04 -2.28 -1.85
CA SER A 230 -2.70 -0.99 -2.09
C SER A 230 -4.08 -1.15 -2.70
N LYS A 231 -4.28 -2.16 -3.56
CA LYS A 231 -5.54 -2.41 -4.24
C LYS A 231 -5.77 -3.90 -4.45
N LEU A 232 -6.77 -4.43 -3.74
CA LEU A 232 -7.23 -5.81 -3.83
C LEU A 232 -8.51 -5.90 -4.66
N ILE A 233 -8.63 -6.99 -5.43
CA ILE A 233 -9.83 -7.35 -6.16
C ILE A 233 -10.29 -8.73 -5.67
N VAL A 234 -11.48 -8.75 -5.08
CA VAL A 234 -12.17 -9.94 -4.57
C VAL A 234 -13.18 -10.39 -5.62
N GLN A 235 -12.92 -11.54 -6.21
CA GLN A 235 -13.79 -12.16 -7.18
C GLN A 235 -14.70 -13.17 -6.49
N VAL A 236 -16.00 -12.97 -6.59
CA VAL A 236 -17.01 -13.75 -5.90
C VAL A 236 -17.80 -14.55 -6.93
N PRO A 237 -17.59 -15.88 -7.04
CA PRO A 237 -18.34 -16.72 -7.95
C PRO A 237 -19.77 -16.92 -7.45
N LEU A 238 -20.75 -16.72 -8.33
CA LEU A 238 -22.17 -16.85 -8.04
C LEU A 238 -22.83 -17.96 -8.88
N PRO A 239 -23.80 -18.70 -8.31
CA PRO A 239 -24.66 -19.60 -9.07
C PRO A 239 -25.43 -18.88 -10.18
N HIS A 240 -25.81 -19.63 -11.23
CA HIS A 240 -26.52 -19.10 -12.39
C HIS A 240 -27.81 -18.34 -12.03
N SER A 241 -28.62 -18.90 -11.13
CA SER A 241 -29.89 -18.29 -10.69
C SER A 241 -29.70 -16.89 -10.11
N ILE A 242 -28.72 -16.74 -9.22
CA ILE A 242 -28.39 -15.46 -8.59
C ILE A 242 -27.75 -14.51 -9.61
N TYR A 243 -26.82 -15.01 -10.44
CA TYR A 243 -26.09 -14.19 -11.41
C TYR A 243 -27.02 -13.53 -12.45
N GLN A 244 -28.08 -14.22 -12.86
CA GLN A 244 -29.06 -13.67 -13.80
C GLN A 244 -29.82 -12.46 -13.23
N GLY A 245 -30.07 -12.44 -11.92
CA GLY A 245 -30.80 -11.36 -11.24
C GLY A 245 -30.01 -10.05 -11.06
N LEU A 246 -28.71 -10.05 -11.35
CA LEU A 246 -27.86 -8.85 -11.22
C LEU A 246 -28.14 -7.81 -12.31
N SER A 247 -27.66 -6.57 -12.13
CA SER A 247 -27.65 -5.56 -13.20
C SER A 247 -26.78 -5.98 -14.39
N GLU A 248 -27.03 -5.42 -15.58
CA GLU A 248 -26.22 -5.71 -16.76
C GLU A 248 -24.75 -5.32 -16.57
N SER A 249 -24.48 -4.19 -15.91
CA SER A 249 -23.13 -3.76 -15.55
C SER A 249 -22.40 -4.84 -14.74
N LEU A 250 -23.00 -5.33 -13.66
CA LEU A 250 -22.36 -6.32 -12.80
C LEU A 250 -22.14 -7.64 -13.53
N ARG A 251 -23.09 -8.06 -14.39
CA ARG A 251 -22.93 -9.25 -15.24
C ARG A 251 -21.85 -9.11 -16.31
N SER A 252 -21.53 -7.88 -16.74
CA SER A 252 -20.43 -7.61 -17.66
C SER A 252 -19.05 -7.63 -16.97
N GLY A 253 -19.03 -7.79 -15.64
CA GLY A 253 -17.83 -7.90 -14.85
C GLY A 253 -17.30 -6.56 -14.34
N SER A 254 -18.16 -5.54 -14.23
CA SER A 254 -17.87 -4.31 -13.50
C SER A 254 -17.49 -4.62 -12.05
N THR A 255 -16.51 -3.86 -11.55
CA THR A 255 -16.12 -3.88 -10.14
C THR A 255 -16.92 -2.84 -9.37
N PHE A 256 -17.13 -3.08 -8.08
CA PHE A 256 -17.71 -2.11 -7.15
C PHE A 256 -16.95 -2.09 -5.83
N SER A 257 -17.00 -0.96 -5.12
CA SER A 257 -16.50 -0.84 -3.75
C SER A 257 -17.65 -1.00 -2.75
N VAL A 258 -17.32 -1.18 -1.47
CA VAL A 258 -18.29 -1.22 -0.38
C VAL A 258 -18.03 -0.03 0.53
N ASN A 259 -19.09 0.72 0.85
CA ASN A 259 -19.02 1.76 1.86
C ASN A 259 -19.16 1.10 3.23
N ALA A 260 -18.16 1.26 4.10
CA ALA A 260 -18.20 0.68 5.44
C ALA A 260 -18.35 1.77 6.49
N VAL A 261 -19.20 1.51 7.48
CA VAL A 261 -19.37 2.34 8.66
C VAL A 261 -19.14 1.45 9.88
N PHE A 262 -18.17 1.83 10.71
CA PHE A 262 -17.76 1.06 11.88
C PHE A 262 -18.11 1.80 13.17
N TRP A 263 -19.01 1.21 13.94
CA TRP A 263 -19.41 1.68 15.26
C TRP A 263 -18.76 0.81 16.32
N ASN A 264 -18.23 1.40 17.39
CA ASN A 264 -17.94 0.67 18.61
C ASN A 264 -18.95 1.07 19.68
N LEU A 265 -19.82 0.14 20.04
CA LEU A 265 -20.83 0.34 21.07
C LEU A 265 -20.24 0.15 22.48
N GLY A 266 -19.15 -0.62 22.58
CA GLY A 266 -18.48 -0.97 23.82
C GLY A 266 -19.30 -1.92 24.70
N ILE A 267 -18.82 -3.14 24.92
CA ILE A 267 -19.27 -3.95 26.05
C ILE A 267 -18.20 -3.82 27.12
N ASN A 268 -18.57 -3.20 28.23
CA ASN A 268 -17.62 -2.88 29.27
C ASN A 268 -18.04 -3.63 30.54
N HIS A 269 -17.69 -4.92 30.59
CA HIS A 269 -18.00 -5.78 31.75
C HIS A 269 -17.22 -5.37 33.01
N GLU A 270 -16.12 -4.60 32.87
CA GLU A 270 -15.36 -4.02 33.98
C GLU A 270 -15.61 -2.51 34.20
N ALA A 271 -16.48 -1.89 33.38
CA ALA A 271 -16.73 -0.43 33.35
C ALA A 271 -17.13 0.17 34.68
N THR A 272 -17.90 -0.58 35.48
CA THR A 272 -18.42 -0.07 36.76
C THR A 272 -17.26 0.28 37.71
N PHE A 273 -16.07 -0.27 37.52
CA PHE A 273 -14.90 0.06 38.33
C PHE A 273 -13.90 0.97 37.59
N SER A 274 -13.60 0.68 36.32
CA SER A 274 -12.52 1.32 35.56
C SER A 274 -12.89 2.68 34.94
N GLN A 275 -14.18 2.97 34.70
CA GLN A 275 -14.62 4.31 34.28
C GLN A 275 -14.47 5.35 35.39
N SER A 276 -14.41 4.92 36.67
CA SER A 276 -14.35 5.85 37.79
C SER A 276 -12.94 6.35 38.13
N ILE A 277 -11.86 5.72 37.63
CA ILE A 277 -10.49 6.04 38.07
C ILE A 277 -9.49 6.36 36.93
N ALA A 278 -9.55 5.79 35.71
CA ALA A 278 -8.45 6.01 34.73
C ALA A 278 -8.69 5.70 33.23
N GLY A 279 -9.90 5.40 32.76
CA GLY A 279 -10.10 4.96 31.36
C GLY A 279 -10.24 6.07 30.32
N ASP A 280 -9.30 6.18 29.39
CA ASP A 280 -9.41 7.02 28.19
C ASP A 280 -10.32 6.39 27.12
N SER A 281 -11.50 6.95 26.90
CA SER A 281 -12.48 6.55 25.87
C SER A 281 -12.44 7.43 24.61
N SER A 282 -11.44 8.29 24.47
CA SER A 282 -11.33 9.21 23.32
C SER A 282 -11.30 8.50 21.96
N LEU A 283 -10.69 7.32 21.90
CA LEU A 283 -10.61 6.51 20.68
C LEU A 283 -12.00 6.04 20.21
N GLU A 284 -12.80 5.48 21.12
CA GLU A 284 -14.17 5.06 20.82
C GLU A 284 -15.01 6.24 20.33
N GLN A 285 -14.89 7.39 21.01
CA GLN A 285 -15.57 8.61 20.60
C GLN A 285 -15.14 9.06 19.20
N SER A 286 -13.84 9.04 18.89
CA SER A 286 -13.31 9.39 17.57
C SER A 286 -13.87 8.48 16.47
N ILE A 287 -13.88 7.16 16.72
CA ILE A 287 -14.44 6.16 15.79
C ILE A 287 -15.93 6.42 15.54
N ASN A 288 -16.72 6.59 16.58
CA ASN A 288 -18.16 6.80 16.45
C ASN A 288 -18.49 8.16 15.82
N LEU A 289 -17.65 9.19 16.02
CA LEU A 289 -17.78 10.47 15.32
C LEU A 289 -17.43 10.36 13.84
N ALA A 290 -16.47 9.53 13.47
CA ALA A 290 -16.15 9.26 12.06
C ALA A 290 -17.28 8.48 11.38
N ALA A 291 -17.88 7.52 12.08
CA ALA A 291 -19.01 6.73 11.60
C ALA A 291 -20.30 7.53 11.37
N ALA A 292 -20.47 8.64 12.09
CA ALA A 292 -21.64 9.51 11.99
C ALA A 292 -21.59 10.52 10.82
N LYS A 293 -20.48 10.58 10.08
CA LYS A 293 -20.29 11.49 8.92
C LYS A 293 -20.78 10.83 7.63
#